data_AF-A0A507F339-F1
#
_entry.id   AF-A0A507F339-F1
#
_cell.length_a   1.000
_cell.length_b   1.000
_cell.length_c   1.000
_cell.angle_alpha   90.00
_cell.angle_beta   90.00
_cell.angle_gamma   90.00
#
_symmetry.space_group_name_H-M   'P 1'
#
loop_
_entity.id
_entity.type
_entity.pdbx_description
1 polymer ?
#
loop_
_entity_poly.entity_id
_entity_poly.type
_entity_poly.pdbx_seq_one_letter_code
_entity_poly.pdbx_strand_id
1 'polypeptide(L)' 'MSLGKAIFGVGEVGLRARELNLRRFWQQDSNTPTYVRRKYDGLWYGLALALIGSSFAGSVVQAKNFIYKTK' A
#
# COMPACT_ATOMS: atom_id res chain seq x y z
N MET A 1 41.65 13.66 -3.61
CA MET A 1 40.27 13.32 -4.03
C MET A 1 39.33 13.81 -2.94
N SER A 2 38.37 14.69 -3.27
CA SER A 2 37.46 15.31 -2.29
C SER A 2 36.51 14.27 -1.68
N LEU A 3 36.41 14.26 -0.35
CA LEU A 3 35.48 13.46 0.46
C LEU A 3 34.03 13.53 -0.04
N GLY A 4 33.62 14.66 -0.63
CA GLY A 4 32.29 14.81 -1.23
C GLY A 4 32.01 13.81 -2.35
N LYS A 5 32.97 13.57 -3.25
CA LYS A 5 32.79 12.62 -4.37
C LYS A 5 32.63 11.17 -3.88
N ALA A 6 33.24 10.81 -2.76
CA ALA A 6 33.11 9.47 -2.18
C ALA A 6 31.70 9.25 -1.59
N ILE A 7 31.13 10.26 -0.92
CA ILE A 7 29.78 10.20 -0.35
C ILE A 7 28.71 10.18 -1.46
N PHE A 8 28.84 11.03 -2.48
CA PHE A 8 27.95 11.02 -3.64
C PHE A 8 28.03 9.71 -4.43
N GLY A 9 29.24 9.14 -4.59
CA GLY A 9 29.42 7.85 -5.26
C GLY A 9 28.79 6.68 -4.50
N VAL A 10 28.90 6.63 -3.17
CA VAL A 10 28.25 5.60 -2.34
C VAL A 10 26.73 5.77 -2.35
N GLY A 11 26.23 7.01 -2.32
CA GLY A 11 24.80 7.33 -2.42
C GLY A 11 24.18 6.90 -3.76
N GLU A 12 24.84 7.21 -4.88
CA GLU A 12 24.39 6.78 -6.22
C GLU A 12 24.41 5.26 -6.39
N VAL A 13 25.44 4.58 -5.85
CA VAL A 13 25.53 3.10 -5.90
C VAL A 13 24.42 2.47 -5.08
N GLY A 14 24.13 3.00 -3.88
CA GLY A 14 23.03 2.52 -3.04
C GLY A 14 21.64 2.76 -3.65
N LEU A 15 21.43 3.93 -4.26
CA LEU A 15 20.19 4.27 -4.95
C LEU A 15 19.95 3.35 -6.15
N ARG A 16 20.97 3.13 -7.00
CA ARG A 16 20.86 2.20 -8.13
C ARG A 16 20.61 0.76 -7.68
N ALA A 17 21.27 0.29 -6.62
CA ALA A 17 21.04 -1.04 -6.08
C ALA A 17 19.60 -1.21 -5.56
N ARG A 18 19.07 -0.19 -4.89
CA ARG A 18 17.68 -0.18 -4.42
C ARG A 18 16.68 -0.23 -5.57
N GLU A 19 16.88 0.60 -6.60
CA GLU A 19 16.01 0.61 -7.78
C GLU A 19 16.04 -0.73 -8.53
N LEU A 20 17.21 -1.33 -8.68
CA LEU A 20 17.36 -2.63 -9.34
C LEU A 20 16.65 -3.73 -8.56
N ASN A 21 16.76 -3.74 -7.24
CA ASN A 21 16.06 -4.68 -6.37
C ASN A 21 14.53 -4.49 -6.42
N LEU A 22 14.05 -3.24 -6.47
CA LEU A 22 12.62 -2.97 -6.64
C LEU A 22 12.10 -3.44 -7.99
N ARG A 23 12.84 -3.21 -9.08
CA ARG A 23 12.48 -3.71 -10.42
C ARG A 23 12.41 -5.23 -10.43
N ARG A 24 13.43 -5.91 -9.91
CA ARG A 24 13.45 -7.37 -9.77
C ARG A 24 12.29 -7.89 -8.94
N PHE A 25 12.01 -7.26 -7.80
CA PHE A 25 10.90 -7.65 -6.93
C PHE A 25 9.55 -7.62 -7.65
N TRP A 26 9.29 -6.60 -8.48
CA TRP A 26 8.01 -6.49 -9.20
C TRP A 26 7.95 -7.31 -10.49
N GLN A 27 9.08 -7.55 -11.14
CA GLN A 27 9.18 -8.35 -12.37
C GLN A 27 9.26 -9.85 -12.11
N GLN A 28 9.60 -10.27 -10.88
CA GLN A 28 9.63 -11.68 -10.52
C GLN A 28 8.21 -12.27 -10.61
N ASP A 29 8.11 -13.48 -11.17
CA ASP A 29 6.86 -14.23 -11.19
C ASP A 29 6.36 -14.49 -9.76
N SER A 30 5.09 -14.20 -9.51
CA SER A 30 4.47 -14.38 -8.21
C SER A 30 2.99 -14.68 -8.39
N ASN A 31 2.49 -15.62 -7.57
CA ASN A 31 1.07 -15.90 -7.48
C ASN A 31 0.32 -14.87 -6.61
N THR A 32 1.04 -13.92 -6.02
CA THR A 32 0.47 -12.88 -5.16
C THR A 32 0.11 -11.65 -5.99
N PRO A 33 -1.13 -11.14 -5.90
CA PRO A 33 -1.54 -9.93 -6.60
C PRO A 33 -0.68 -8.72 -6.22
N THR A 34 -0.45 -7.81 -7.16
CA THR A 34 0.43 -6.65 -6.99
C THR A 34 0.04 -5.76 -5.81
N TYR A 35 -1.24 -5.63 -5.51
CA TYR A 35 -1.78 -4.78 -4.44
C TYR A 35 -1.68 -5.37 -3.02
N VAL A 36 -1.22 -6.63 -2.87
CA VAL A 36 -0.96 -7.28 -1.56
C VAL A 36 0.44 -7.90 -1.48
N ARG A 37 1.33 -7.55 -2.41
CA ARG A 37 2.60 -8.27 -2.61
C ARG A 37 3.66 -7.97 -1.55
N ARG A 38 3.71 -6.76 -0.98
CA ARG A 38 4.72 -6.42 0.04
C ARG A 38 4.31 -6.92 1.42
N LYS A 39 5.31 -7.04 2.29
CA LYS A 39 5.23 -7.55 3.67
C LYS A 39 4.11 -6.94 4.54
N TYR A 40 3.62 -5.74 4.22
CA TYR A 40 2.57 -5.05 4.96
C TYR A 40 1.34 -4.71 4.13
N ASP A 41 1.33 -4.97 2.83
CA ASP A 41 0.21 -4.59 1.96
C ASP A 41 -1.07 -5.35 2.34
N GLY A 42 -0.95 -6.62 2.77
CA GLY A 42 -2.09 -7.41 3.26
C GLY A 42 -2.75 -6.80 4.51
N LEU A 43 -1.97 -6.22 5.41
CA LEU A 43 -2.49 -5.53 6.60
C LEU A 43 -3.26 -4.26 6.19
N TRP A 44 -2.68 -3.45 5.31
CA TRP A 44 -3.33 -2.25 4.79
C TRP A 44 -4.60 -2.57 3.99
N TYR A 45 -4.57 -3.64 3.21
CA TYR A 45 -5.73 -4.12 2.47
C TYR A 45 -6.87 -4.57 3.40
N GLY A 46 -6.55 -5.34 4.44
CA GLY A 46 -7.52 -5.73 5.46
C GLY A 46 -8.12 -4.53 6.21
N LEU A 47 -7.28 -3.55 6.56
CA LEU A 47 -7.74 -2.30 7.17
C LEU A 47 -8.69 -1.53 6.24
N ALA A 48 -8.35 -1.41 4.95
CA ALA A 48 -9.20 -0.74 3.97
C ALA A 48 -10.57 -1.41 3.83
N LEU A 49 -10.61 -2.75 3.79
CA LEU A 49 -11.86 -3.51 3.75
C LEU A 49 -12.71 -3.30 5.00
N ALA A 50 -12.10 -3.27 6.19
CA ALA A 50 -12.82 -3.02 7.44
C ALA A 50 -13.44 -1.62 7.48
N LEU A 51 -12.72 -0.61 7.00
CA LEU A 51 -13.21 0.77 6.93
C LEU A 51 -14.37 0.91 5.94
N ILE A 52 -14.27 0.30 4.75
CA ILE A 52 -15.34 0.32 3.76
C ILE A 52 -16.56 -0.45 4.28
N GLY A 53 -16.37 -1.64 4.84
CA GLY A 53 -17.45 -2.48 5.36
C GLY A 53 -18.21 -1.81 6.52
N SER A 54 -17.49 -1.20 7.45
CA SER A 54 -18.12 -0.46 8.57
C SER A 54 -18.87 0.78 8.09
N SER A 55 -18.31 1.53 7.14
CA SER A 55 -18.97 2.69 6.54
C SER A 55 -20.25 2.30 5.78
N PHE A 56 -20.18 1.21 5.01
CA PHE A 56 -21.34 0.68 4.30
C PHE A 56 -22.43 0.24 5.28
N ALA A 57 -22.09 -0.56 6.29
CA ALA A 57 -23.04 -0.99 7.32
C ALA A 57 -23.69 0.20 8.04
N GLY A 58 -22.89 1.21 8.41
CA GLY A 58 -23.38 2.46 8.99
C GLY A 58 -24.38 3.19 8.09
N SER A 59 -24.09 3.28 6.79
CA SER A 59 -24.98 3.91 5.82
C SER A 59 -26.32 3.17 5.67
N VAL A 60 -26.30 1.83 5.71
CA VAL A 60 -27.51 0.99 5.65
C VAL A 60 -28.39 1.20 6.90
N VAL A 61 -27.77 1.27 8.08
CA VAL A 61 -28.50 1.55 9.33
C VAL A 61 -29.10 2.96 9.32
N GLN A 62 -28.36 3.96 8.86
CA GLN A 62 -28.88 5.32 8.73
C GLN A 62 -30.03 5.40 7.72
N ALA A 63 -29.90 4.76 6.55
CA ALA A 63 -30.94 4.70 5.55
C ALA A 63 -32.22 4.04 6.10
N LYS A 64 -32.06 2.92 6.83
CA LYS A 64 -33.17 2.27 7.54
C LYS A 64 -33.87 3.25 8.48
N ASN A 65 -33.12 3.91 9.37
CA ASN A 65 -33.69 4.84 10.34
C ASN A 65 -34.38 6.03 9.68
N PHE A 66 -33.87 6.54 8.56
CA PHE A 66 -34.52 7.59 7.79
C PHE A 66 -35.90 7.12 7.29
N ILE A 67 -35.96 5.97 6.60
CA ILE A 67 -37.22 5.42 6.05
C ILE A 67 -38.29 5.23 7.13
N TYR A 68 -37.91 4.70 8.29
CA TYR A 68 -38.87 4.44 9.38
C TYR A 68 -39.24 5.68 10.20
N LYS A 69 -38.39 6.73 10.23
CA LYS A 69 -38.75 8.02 10.86
C LYS A 69 -39.61 8.91 9.96
N THR A 70 -39.52 8.75 8.65
CA THR A 70 -40.31 9.53 7.67
C THR A 70 -41.68 8.93 7.35
N LYS A 71 -42.02 7.78 7.93
CA LYS A 71 -43.38 7.20 7.93
C LYS A 71 -44.10 7.57 9.21
#